data_AF-A0A8T7BMC2-F1
#
_entry.id   AF-A0A8T7BMC2-F1
#
_cell.length_a   1.000
_cell.length_b   1.000
_cell.length_c   1.000
_cell.angle_alpha   90.00
_cell.angle_beta   90.00
_cell.angle_gamma   90.00
#
_symmetry.space_group_name_H-M   'P 1'
#
loop_
_entity.id
_entity.type
_entity.pdbx_description
1 polymer ?
#
loop_
_entity_poly.entity_id
_entity_poly.type
_entity_poly.pdbx_seq_one_letter_code
_entity_poly.pdbx_strand_id
1 'polypeptide(L)'
;MMELKFQFPQLLALILLVIPAVYYIYRGYALRESMLDRFGKENSNSTVRTWLVSVISFSTLVALLFIAAGPMRVLNSGAQNLTGSYVFMIDVSRSMAARQTCSDLTRLDRARNIISQIITEMPEAKIGFMGVAGLTFVLSEMSYDRQYIFDVLNRGIFIEVVPMPGTDLANAFHVFLEKKTMEPPVYDSVEHVVLLS
;
A
#
# COMPACT_ATOMS: atom_id res chain seq x y z
N MET A 1 -7.99 11.89 13.92
CA MET A 1 -9.22 11.07 13.97
C MET A 1 -8.94 9.77 13.23
N MET A 2 -9.24 8.62 13.83
CA MET A 2 -9.03 7.31 13.18
C MET A 2 -10.12 7.07 12.14
N GLU A 3 -9.74 6.87 10.88
CA GLU A 3 -10.68 6.50 9.81
C GLU A 3 -10.56 5.00 9.52
N LEU A 4 -11.67 4.28 9.67
CA LEU A 4 -11.78 2.90 9.22
C LEU A 4 -12.20 2.91 7.76
N LYS A 5 -11.32 2.45 6.85
CA LYS A 5 -11.65 2.29 5.42
C LYS A 5 -11.82 0.80 5.11
N PHE A 6 -12.81 0.48 4.30
CA PHE A 6 -13.04 -0.89 3.81
C PHE A 6 -12.65 -0.96 2.34
N GLN A 7 -11.95 -2.03 1.95
CA GLN A 7 -11.55 -2.23 0.57
C GLN A 7 -12.75 -2.48 -0.35
N PHE A 8 -13.77 -3.18 0.17
CA PHE A 8 -14.99 -3.50 -0.57
C PHE A 8 -16.24 -3.17 0.27
N PRO A 9 -16.65 -1.90 0.35
CA PRO A 9 -17.76 -1.48 1.21
C PRO A 9 -19.13 -2.07 0.79
N GLN A 10 -19.25 -2.51 -0.46
CA GLN A 10 -20.47 -3.13 -1.00
C GLN A 10 -20.81 -4.46 -0.29
N LEU A 11 -19.81 -5.19 0.22
CA LEU A 11 -20.03 -6.45 0.94
C LEU A 11 -20.73 -6.25 2.29
N LEU A 12 -20.61 -5.06 2.90
CA LEU A 12 -21.35 -4.73 4.13
C LEU A 12 -22.86 -4.66 3.87
N ALA A 13 -23.31 -4.26 2.68
CA ALA A 13 -24.73 -4.24 2.34
C ALA A 13 -25.34 -5.66 2.33
N LEU A 14 -24.54 -6.69 2.01
CA LEU A 14 -24.96 -8.08 2.04
C LEU A 14 -25.28 -8.56 3.47
N ILE A 15 -24.62 -7.99 4.49
CA ILE A 15 -24.90 -8.24 5.91
C ILE A 15 -26.28 -7.69 6.32
N LEU A 16 -26.86 -6.74 5.57
CA LEU A 16 -28.23 -6.28 5.83
C LEU A 16 -29.28 -7.31 5.40
N LEU A 17 -29.01 -8.06 4.31
CA LEU A 17 -29.89 -9.12 3.77
C LEU A 17 -29.95 -10.35 4.71
N VAL A 18 -29.02 -10.40 5.63
CA VAL A 18 -28.89 -11.45 6.64
C VAL A 18 -30.06 -11.37 7.66
N ILE A 19 -30.54 -10.18 8.03
CA ILE A 19 -31.67 -10.01 8.96
C ILE A 19 -32.98 -10.66 8.46
N PRO A 20 -33.46 -10.41 7.23
CA PRO A 20 -34.67 -11.06 6.75
C PRO A 20 -34.52 -12.58 6.60
N ALA A 21 -33.33 -13.08 6.26
CA ALA A 21 -33.09 -14.53 6.19
C ALA A 21 -33.30 -15.23 7.54
N VAL A 22 -32.79 -14.66 8.63
CA VAL A 22 -33.02 -15.19 9.99
C VAL A 22 -34.50 -15.12 10.37
N TYR A 23 -35.18 -14.02 10.03
CA TYR A 23 -36.60 -13.87 10.28
C TYR A 23 -37.46 -14.93 9.56
N TYR A 24 -37.19 -15.20 8.29
CA TYR A 24 -37.88 -16.24 7.52
C TYR A 24 -37.60 -17.65 8.04
N ILE A 25 -36.35 -17.93 8.44
CA ILE A 25 -35.97 -19.20 9.05
C ILE A 25 -36.70 -19.39 10.39
N TYR A 26 -36.73 -18.36 11.24
CA TYR A 26 -37.47 -18.39 12.52
C TYR A 26 -38.97 -18.62 12.32
N ARG A 27 -39.60 -17.88 11.39
CA ARG A 27 -41.00 -18.09 10.99
C ARG A 27 -41.26 -19.51 10.48
N GLY A 28 -40.35 -20.05 9.67
CA GLY A 28 -40.44 -21.41 9.15
C GLY A 28 -40.41 -22.47 10.25
N TYR A 29 -39.57 -22.28 11.27
CA TYR A 29 -39.53 -23.17 12.44
C TYR A 29 -40.81 -23.08 13.28
N ALA A 30 -41.29 -21.87 13.58
CA ALA A 30 -42.53 -21.69 14.33
C ALA A 30 -43.76 -22.32 13.63
N LEU A 31 -43.82 -22.20 12.30
CA LEU A 31 -44.88 -22.84 11.50
C LEU A 31 -44.76 -24.36 11.50
N ARG A 32 -43.53 -24.90 11.45
CA ARG A 32 -43.28 -26.35 11.48
C ARG A 32 -43.69 -26.98 12.82
N GLU A 33 -43.42 -26.32 13.95
CA GLU A 33 -43.88 -26.80 15.26
C GLU A 33 -45.42 -26.89 15.32
N SER A 34 -46.14 -25.86 14.83
CA SER A 34 -47.61 -25.88 14.82
C SER A 34 -48.23 -26.96 13.91
N MET A 35 -47.51 -27.41 12.89
CA MET A 35 -47.93 -28.51 12.01
C MET A 35 -47.59 -29.89 12.59
N LEU A 36 -46.48 -30.02 13.33
CA LEU A 36 -46.06 -31.29 13.96
C LEU A 36 -46.89 -31.64 15.20
N ASP A 37 -47.45 -30.66 15.90
CA ASP A 37 -48.41 -30.91 17.00
C ASP A 37 -49.66 -31.69 16.56
N ARG A 38 -49.96 -31.72 15.24
CA ARG A 38 -51.06 -32.52 14.66
C ARG A 38 -50.68 -33.96 14.33
N PHE A 39 -49.40 -34.32 14.25
CA PHE A 39 -48.93 -35.61 13.76
C PHE A 39 -48.25 -36.51 14.81
N GLY A 40 -48.19 -36.07 16.06
CA GLY A 40 -47.68 -36.87 17.17
C GLY A 40 -46.30 -36.39 17.64
N LYS A 41 -46.18 -36.19 18.96
CA LYS A 41 -44.99 -35.69 19.64
C LYS A 41 -43.82 -36.67 19.51
N GLU A 42 -42.91 -36.41 18.57
CA GLU A 42 -41.56 -36.95 18.64
C GLU A 42 -40.68 -36.04 19.51
N ASN A 43 -39.84 -36.67 20.32
CA ASN A 43 -39.08 -36.08 21.42
C ASN A 43 -38.23 -34.87 20.94
N SER A 44 -38.66 -33.67 21.32
CA SER A 44 -38.20 -32.38 20.79
C SER A 44 -36.86 -31.95 21.37
N ASN A 45 -35.77 -32.58 20.92
CA ASN A 45 -34.40 -32.09 21.13
C ASN A 45 -33.72 -31.71 19.78
N SER A 46 -34.37 -32.01 18.65
CA SER A 46 -33.87 -31.74 17.30
C SER A 46 -34.11 -30.29 16.86
N THR A 47 -35.19 -29.65 17.30
CA THR A 47 -35.51 -28.25 16.93
C THR A 47 -34.50 -27.26 17.50
N VAL A 48 -34.17 -27.39 18.79
CA VAL A 48 -33.16 -26.55 19.47
C VAL A 48 -31.79 -26.72 18.82
N ARG A 49 -31.38 -27.97 18.55
CA ARG A 49 -30.11 -28.26 17.86
C ARG A 49 -30.06 -27.64 16.46
N THR A 50 -31.14 -27.74 15.69
CA THR A 50 -31.17 -27.20 14.33
C THR A 50 -31.15 -25.68 14.34
N TRP A 51 -31.87 -25.05 15.27
CA TRP A 51 -31.85 -23.59 15.47
C TRP A 51 -30.46 -23.09 15.88
N LEU A 52 -29.78 -23.76 16.82
CA LEU A 52 -28.42 -23.43 17.22
C LEU A 52 -27.44 -23.56 16.04
N VAL A 53 -27.53 -24.63 15.25
CA VAL A 53 -26.68 -24.82 14.06
C VAL A 53 -26.95 -23.71 13.04
N SER A 54 -28.20 -23.31 12.83
CA SER A 54 -28.54 -22.18 11.95
C SER A 54 -27.92 -20.87 12.44
N VAL A 55 -28.05 -20.54 13.73
CA VAL A 55 -27.48 -19.32 14.33
C VAL A 55 -25.95 -19.29 14.22
N ILE A 56 -25.28 -20.40 14.52
CA ILE A 56 -23.82 -20.52 14.44
C ILE A 56 -23.33 -20.41 12.99
N SER A 57 -23.99 -21.12 12.06
CA SER A 57 -23.65 -21.06 10.62
C SER A 57 -23.77 -19.63 10.09
N PHE A 58 -24.78 -18.92 10.58
CA PHE A 58 -25.06 -17.56 10.17
C PHE A 58 -24.08 -16.53 10.74
N SER A 59 -23.73 -16.67 12.02
CA SER A 59 -22.67 -15.89 12.65
C SER A 59 -21.34 -16.07 11.92
N THR A 60 -21.05 -17.30 11.50
CA THR A 60 -19.84 -17.61 10.72
C THR A 60 -19.86 -16.92 9.36
N LEU A 61 -21.00 -16.92 8.67
CA LEU A 61 -21.17 -16.22 7.39
C LEU A 61 -20.95 -14.70 7.53
N VAL A 62 -21.51 -14.08 8.57
CA VAL A 62 -21.32 -12.65 8.84
C VAL A 62 -19.85 -12.34 9.14
N ALA A 63 -19.19 -13.17 9.94
CA ALA A 63 -17.77 -13.01 10.25
C ALA A 63 -16.90 -13.12 8.98
N LEU A 64 -17.18 -14.10 8.11
CA LEU A 64 -16.48 -14.26 6.83
C LEU A 64 -16.68 -13.04 5.92
N LEU A 65 -17.90 -12.53 5.81
CA LEU A 65 -18.19 -11.33 5.01
C LEU A 65 -17.49 -10.09 5.57
N PHE A 66 -17.41 -9.96 6.89
CA PHE A 66 -16.70 -8.85 7.53
C PHE A 66 -15.18 -8.92 7.28
N ILE A 67 -14.58 -10.11 7.37
CA ILE A 67 -13.17 -10.32 7.03
C ILE A 67 -12.94 -10.04 5.53
N ALA A 68 -13.82 -10.53 4.65
CA ALA A 68 -13.75 -10.31 3.21
C ALA A 68 -13.93 -8.84 2.80
N ALA A 69 -14.64 -8.03 3.60
CA ALA A 69 -14.76 -6.58 3.39
C ALA A 69 -13.42 -5.83 3.58
N GLY A 70 -12.42 -6.48 4.18
CA GLY A 70 -11.05 -5.98 4.30
C GLY A 70 -10.97 -4.68 5.10
N PRO A 71 -11.27 -4.68 6.42
CA PRO A 71 -11.14 -3.51 7.25
C PRO A 71 -9.67 -3.08 7.32
N MET A 72 -9.36 -1.93 6.74
CA MET A 72 -8.04 -1.31 6.77
C MET A 72 -8.03 -0.18 7.80
N ARG A 73 -7.06 -0.23 8.69
CA ARG A 73 -6.76 0.87 9.61
C ARG A 73 -5.84 1.83 8.88
N VAL A 74 -6.37 2.98 8.47
CA VAL A 74 -5.53 4.06 7.97
C VAL A 74 -5.06 4.85 9.17
N LEU A 75 -3.77 4.71 9.52
CA LEU A 75 -3.13 5.66 10.41
C LEU A 75 -3.02 6.97 9.63
N ASN A 76 -3.95 7.88 9.89
CA ASN A 76 -3.70 9.29 9.63
C ASN A 76 -2.65 9.72 10.65
N SER A 77 -1.37 9.46 10.36
CA SER A 77 -0.25 10.20 10.94
C SER A 77 -0.48 11.65 10.51
N GLY A 78 -1.24 12.38 11.33
CA GLY A 78 -1.73 13.70 11.01
C GLY A 78 -0.57 14.55 10.53
N ALA A 79 -0.71 15.10 9.32
CA ALA A 79 0.25 15.94 8.60
C ALA A 79 1.47 16.29 9.44
N GLN A 80 2.39 15.33 9.62
CA GLN A 80 3.76 15.72 9.89
C GLN A 80 4.12 16.36 8.58
N ASN A 81 4.29 17.69 8.59
CA ASN A 81 4.95 18.36 7.50
C ASN A 81 6.26 17.58 7.35
N LEU A 82 6.36 16.77 6.29
CA LEU A 82 7.54 15.99 5.96
C LEU A 82 8.58 17.00 5.48
N THR A 83 9.06 17.79 6.42
CA THR A 83 10.17 18.72 6.29
C THR A 83 11.45 17.93 6.48
N GLY A 84 12.51 18.33 5.78
CA GLY A 84 13.79 17.64 5.81
C GLY A 84 14.46 17.65 4.45
N SER A 85 15.71 17.17 4.42
CA SER A 85 16.47 17.05 3.19
C SER A 85 16.69 15.59 2.83
N TYR A 86 16.31 15.22 1.60
CA TYR A 86 16.27 13.85 1.10
C TYR A 86 17.16 13.71 -0.12
N VAL A 87 17.99 12.66 -0.13
CA VAL A 87 18.72 12.23 -1.32
C VAL A 87 18.12 10.94 -1.83
N PHE A 88 17.60 10.95 -3.05
CA PHE A 88 17.14 9.76 -3.74
C PHE A 88 18.28 9.18 -4.58
N MET A 89 18.74 8.00 -4.19
CA MET A 89 19.68 7.19 -4.96
C MET A 89 18.88 6.20 -5.81
N ILE A 90 18.95 6.32 -7.13
CA ILE A 90 18.11 5.56 -8.05
C ILE A 90 19.02 4.70 -8.92
N ASP A 91 18.81 3.39 -8.88
CA ASP A 91 19.46 2.45 -9.78
C ASP A 91 19.01 2.74 -11.22
N VAL A 92 19.98 2.94 -12.09
CA VAL A 92 19.81 3.22 -13.52
C VAL A 92 20.53 2.18 -14.38
N SER A 93 20.91 1.05 -13.79
CA SER A 93 21.52 -0.09 -14.48
C SER A 93 20.54 -0.74 -15.47
N ARG A 94 21.06 -1.54 -16.41
CA ARG A 94 20.23 -2.30 -17.37
C ARG A 94 19.15 -3.15 -16.72
N SER A 95 19.37 -3.63 -15.50
CA SER A 95 18.40 -4.46 -14.77
C SER A 95 17.08 -3.70 -14.52
N MET A 96 17.14 -2.37 -14.47
CA MET A 96 15.98 -1.51 -14.26
C MET A 96 15.09 -1.36 -15.51
N ALA A 97 15.54 -1.85 -16.66
CA ALA A 97 14.72 -2.01 -17.87
C ALA A 97 13.70 -3.16 -17.75
N ALA A 98 13.81 -4.01 -16.74
CA ALA A 98 12.99 -5.21 -16.60
C ALA A 98 11.49 -4.88 -16.43
N ARG A 99 10.65 -5.71 -17.05
CA ARG A 99 9.18 -5.65 -17.02
C ARG A 99 8.64 -7.05 -16.73
N GLN A 100 7.47 -7.14 -16.10
CA GLN A 100 6.83 -8.44 -15.84
C GLN A 100 6.12 -8.97 -17.09
N THR A 101 5.45 -8.08 -17.83
CA THR A 101 4.85 -8.34 -19.14
C THR A 101 5.23 -7.26 -20.15
N CYS A 102 4.98 -7.47 -21.45
CA CYS A 102 5.28 -6.49 -22.50
C CYS A 102 4.50 -5.17 -22.34
N SER A 103 3.32 -5.21 -21.71
CA SER A 103 2.48 -4.04 -21.43
C SER A 103 2.83 -3.32 -20.14
N ASP A 104 3.65 -3.93 -19.27
CA ASP A 104 3.97 -3.34 -17.97
C ASP A 104 5.03 -2.25 -18.06
N LEU A 105 4.99 -1.37 -17.06
CA LEU A 105 6.03 -0.38 -16.80
C LEU A 105 7.36 -1.04 -16.45
N THR A 106 8.47 -0.39 -16.81
CA THR A 106 9.80 -0.82 -16.35
C THR A 106 9.93 -0.68 -14.83
N ARG A 107 10.92 -1.34 -14.22
CA ARG A 107 11.25 -1.11 -12.81
C ARG A 107 11.61 0.36 -12.57
N LEU A 108 12.33 1.00 -13.49
CA LEU A 108 12.63 2.43 -13.39
C LEU A 108 11.38 3.31 -13.46
N ASP A 109 10.44 3.02 -14.37
CA ASP A 109 9.18 3.77 -14.46
C ASP A 109 8.36 3.62 -13.17
N ARG A 110 8.33 2.43 -12.58
CA ARG A 110 7.69 2.21 -11.26
C ARG A 110 8.39 3.00 -10.16
N ALA A 111 9.72 3.01 -10.14
CA ALA A 111 10.50 3.81 -9.19
C ALA A 111 10.17 5.31 -9.34
N ARG A 112 10.14 5.84 -10.57
CA ARG A 112 9.73 7.24 -10.82
C ARG A 112 8.32 7.53 -10.32
N ASN A 113 7.37 6.64 -10.55
CA ASN A 113 5.99 6.84 -10.08
C ASN A 113 5.92 6.88 -8.55
N ILE A 114 6.62 5.98 -7.86
CA ILE A 114 6.69 5.95 -6.40
C ILE A 114 7.34 7.25 -5.88
N ILE A 115 8.48 7.65 -6.46
CA ILE A 115 9.17 8.89 -6.09
C ILE A 115 8.28 10.10 -6.34
N SER A 116 7.57 10.15 -7.46
CA SER A 116 6.63 11.23 -7.78
C SER A 116 5.54 11.36 -6.71
N GLN A 117 4.97 10.24 -6.25
CA GLN A 117 3.97 10.24 -5.17
C GLN A 117 4.57 10.77 -3.87
N ILE A 118 5.77 10.32 -3.51
CA ILE A 118 6.49 10.77 -2.30
C ILE A 118 6.74 12.29 -2.36
N ILE A 119 7.26 12.80 -3.48
CA ILE A 119 7.57 14.22 -3.65
C ILE A 119 6.30 15.09 -3.54
N THR A 120 5.17 14.61 -4.07
CA THR A 120 3.87 15.30 -3.95
C THR A 120 3.39 15.37 -2.50
N GLU A 121 3.68 14.36 -1.69
CA GLU A 121 3.33 14.33 -0.26
C GLU A 121 4.29 15.16 0.62
N MET A 122 5.46 15.56 0.07
CA MET A 122 6.52 16.29 0.78
C MET A 122 6.83 17.67 0.13
N PRO A 123 5.87 18.62 0.13
CA PRO A 123 6.03 19.88 -0.62
C PRO A 123 7.17 20.77 -0.10
N GLU A 124 7.50 20.69 1.18
CA GLU A 124 8.52 21.53 1.83
C GLU A 124 9.90 20.86 1.94
N ALA A 125 10.03 19.59 1.53
CA ALA A 125 11.29 18.85 1.62
C ALA A 125 12.33 19.34 0.60
N LYS A 126 13.60 19.44 0.97
CA LYS A 126 14.72 19.70 0.04
C LYS A 126 15.14 18.37 -0.61
N ILE A 127 15.24 18.31 -1.93
CA ILE A 127 15.42 17.02 -2.63
C ILE A 127 16.59 17.08 -3.61
N GLY A 128 17.39 16.01 -3.65
CA GLY A 128 18.41 15.78 -4.66
C GLY A 128 18.40 14.34 -5.17
N PHE A 129 18.98 14.14 -6.36
CA PHE A 129 19.02 12.85 -7.05
C PHE A 129 20.44 12.39 -7.33
N MET A 130 20.68 11.10 -7.13
CA MET A 130 21.91 10.41 -7.53
C MET A 130 21.54 9.18 -8.36
N GLY A 131 22.21 8.99 -9.49
CA GLY A 131 22.08 7.79 -10.33
C GLY A 131 23.11 6.76 -9.92
N VAL A 132 22.66 5.53 -9.65
CA VAL A 132 23.50 4.42 -9.21
C VAL A 132 23.57 3.36 -10.32
N ALA A 133 24.77 3.00 -10.72
CA ALA A 133 25.05 1.82 -11.54
C ALA A 133 26.39 1.23 -11.05
N GLY A 134 27.33 0.87 -11.94
CA GLY A 134 28.68 0.47 -11.53
C GLY A 134 29.48 1.62 -10.89
N LEU A 135 29.03 2.86 -11.08
CA LEU A 135 29.47 4.06 -10.37
C LEU A 135 28.24 4.88 -9.96
N THR A 136 28.43 5.86 -9.09
CA THR A 136 27.38 6.78 -8.65
C THR A 136 27.65 8.20 -9.10
N PHE A 137 26.69 8.79 -9.80
CA PHE A 137 26.74 10.19 -10.26
C PHE A 137 25.65 11.03 -9.61
N VAL A 138 25.98 12.28 -9.30
CA VAL A 138 25.01 13.29 -8.86
C VAL A 138 24.24 13.77 -10.09
N LEU A 139 22.93 13.54 -10.12
CA LEU A 139 22.06 13.91 -11.25
C LEU A 139 21.38 15.27 -11.01
N SER A 140 21.18 15.65 -9.75
CA SER A 140 20.76 16.99 -9.37
C SER A 140 21.39 17.44 -8.07
N GLU A 141 21.58 18.75 -7.95
CA GLU A 141 21.83 19.36 -6.66
C GLU A 141 20.56 19.34 -5.78
N MET A 142 20.75 19.61 -4.49
CA MET A 142 19.67 19.69 -3.51
C MET A 142 18.84 20.95 -3.75
N SER A 143 17.56 20.81 -4.08
CA SER A 143 16.67 21.93 -4.42
C SER A 143 15.34 21.90 -3.67
N TYR A 144 14.72 23.08 -3.52
CA TYR A 144 13.32 23.22 -3.12
C TYR A 144 12.38 23.35 -4.32
N ASP A 145 12.91 23.73 -5.49
CA ASP A 145 12.12 23.95 -6.71
C ASP A 145 11.51 22.63 -7.22
N ARG A 146 10.19 22.50 -7.05
CA ARG A 146 9.44 21.31 -7.47
C ARG A 146 9.49 21.11 -8.97
N GLN A 147 9.44 22.18 -9.75
CA GLN A 147 9.44 22.07 -11.21
C GLN A 147 10.78 21.50 -11.68
N TYR A 148 11.89 22.03 -11.15
CA TYR A 148 13.23 21.47 -11.39
C TYR A 148 13.33 20.00 -11.00
N ILE A 149 12.85 19.65 -9.80
CA ILE A 149 12.88 18.27 -9.28
C ILE A 149 12.10 17.32 -10.21
N PHE A 150 10.89 17.69 -10.63
CA PHE A 150 10.10 16.88 -11.55
C PHE A 150 10.71 16.81 -12.94
N ASP A 151 11.35 17.88 -13.42
CA ASP A 151 12.07 17.87 -14.70
C ASP A 151 13.26 16.89 -14.67
N VAL A 152 14.05 16.90 -13.60
CA VAL A 152 15.14 15.92 -13.41
C VAL A 152 14.58 14.50 -13.33
N LEU A 153 13.55 14.27 -12.49
CA LEU A 153 12.95 12.95 -12.33
C LEU A 153 12.46 12.36 -13.65
N ASN A 154 11.76 13.17 -14.45
CA ASN A 154 11.10 12.72 -15.66
C ASN A 154 12.04 12.67 -16.88
N ARG A 155 13.07 13.53 -16.94
CA ARG A 155 13.92 13.69 -18.14
C ARG A 155 15.40 13.40 -17.89
N GLY A 156 15.89 13.67 -16.68
CA GLY A 156 17.29 13.45 -16.31
C GLY A 156 17.60 12.03 -15.86
N ILE A 157 16.59 11.26 -15.46
CA ILE A 157 16.77 9.91 -14.90
C ILE A 157 16.28 8.85 -15.90
N PHE A 158 17.22 8.27 -16.65
CA PHE A 158 16.98 7.22 -17.62
C PHE A 158 18.01 6.10 -17.51
N ILE A 159 17.68 4.95 -18.08
CA ILE A 159 18.50 3.74 -18.05
C ILE A 159 19.83 4.02 -18.77
N GLU A 160 20.96 3.61 -18.17
CA GLU A 160 22.31 3.88 -18.68
C GLU A 160 22.71 5.37 -18.72
N VAL A 161 22.03 6.25 -17.97
CA VAL A 161 22.55 7.62 -17.75
C VAL A 161 23.93 7.61 -17.08
N VAL A 162 24.22 6.57 -16.29
CA VAL A 162 25.56 6.27 -15.80
C VAL A 162 26.25 5.29 -16.75
N PRO A 163 27.43 5.63 -17.30
CA PRO A 163 28.07 4.86 -18.37
C PRO A 163 28.73 3.55 -17.89
N MET A 164 29.01 3.41 -16.58
CA MET A 164 29.56 2.17 -16.04
C MET A 164 28.43 1.18 -15.70
N PRO A 165 28.34 0.02 -16.38
CA PRO A 165 27.31 -0.97 -16.08
C PRO A 165 27.57 -1.69 -14.75
N GLY A 166 26.53 -2.30 -14.21
CA GLY A 166 26.55 -2.95 -12.90
C GLY A 166 25.73 -2.16 -11.88
N THR A 167 25.80 -2.59 -10.62
CA THR A 167 25.20 -1.91 -9.45
C THR A 167 26.21 -2.01 -8.31
N ASP A 168 26.83 -0.88 -7.94
CA ASP A 168 27.77 -0.77 -6.83
C ASP A 168 27.20 0.17 -5.76
N LEU A 169 26.51 -0.43 -4.79
CA LEU A 169 25.92 0.30 -3.67
C LEU A 169 26.97 0.82 -2.70
N ALA A 170 28.12 0.14 -2.57
CA ALA A 170 29.21 0.59 -1.71
C ALA A 170 29.79 1.90 -2.27
N ASN A 171 29.98 1.96 -3.59
CA ASN A 171 30.35 3.20 -4.27
C ASN A 171 29.29 4.30 -4.06
N ALA A 172 28.00 3.97 -4.13
CA ALA A 172 26.94 4.95 -3.90
C ALA A 172 27.02 5.63 -2.54
N PHE A 173 27.16 4.85 -1.48
CA PHE A 173 27.32 5.41 -0.14
C PHE A 173 28.65 6.14 0.04
N HIS A 174 29.74 5.63 -0.54
CA HIS A 174 31.03 6.31 -0.51
C HIS A 174 30.94 7.71 -1.14
N VAL A 175 30.39 7.82 -2.34
CA VAL A 175 30.23 9.11 -3.05
C VAL A 175 29.33 10.06 -2.25
N PHE A 176 28.26 9.57 -1.65
CA PHE A 176 27.40 10.40 -0.80
C PHE A 176 28.11 10.91 0.46
N LEU A 177 28.85 10.05 1.17
CA LEU A 177 29.61 10.45 2.36
C LEU A 177 30.73 11.44 2.01
N GLU A 178 31.39 11.22 0.87
CA GLU A 178 32.37 12.15 0.32
C GLU A 178 31.74 13.50 0.05
N LYS A 179 30.58 13.55 -0.62
CA LYS A 179 29.83 14.80 -0.87
C LYS A 179 29.38 15.49 0.40
N LYS A 180 28.94 14.73 1.41
CA LYS A 180 28.57 15.29 2.72
C LYS A 180 29.77 15.95 3.42
N THR A 181 30.97 15.41 3.22
CA THR A 181 32.22 15.94 3.81
C THR A 181 32.78 17.12 3.02
N MET A 182 32.76 17.05 1.69
CA MET A 182 33.35 18.07 0.81
C MET A 182 32.45 19.28 0.57
N GLU A 183 31.13 19.11 0.61
CA GLU A 183 30.15 20.17 0.38
C GLU A 183 29.14 20.29 1.55
N PRO A 184 29.59 20.60 2.78
CA PRO A 184 28.72 20.64 3.95
C PRO A 184 27.50 21.56 3.82
N PRO A 185 27.61 22.80 3.26
CA PRO A 185 26.44 23.68 3.14
C PRO A 185 25.28 23.08 2.32
N VAL A 186 25.59 22.17 1.39
CA VAL A 186 24.62 21.56 0.50
C VAL A 186 24.04 20.27 1.09
N TYR A 187 24.90 19.41 1.66
CA TYR A 187 24.57 18.04 2.04
C TYR A 187 24.57 17.75 3.55
N ASP A 188 25.05 18.66 4.40
CA ASP A 188 25.11 18.42 5.86
C ASP A 188 23.70 18.23 6.45
N SER A 189 22.75 19.02 5.95
CA SER A 189 21.31 18.96 6.28
C SER A 189 20.56 17.73 5.77
N VAL A 190 21.22 16.81 5.05
CA VAL A 190 20.61 15.55 4.59
C VAL A 190 20.43 14.60 5.76
N GLU A 191 19.16 14.38 6.11
CA GLU A 191 18.72 13.49 7.19
C GLU A 191 18.33 12.10 6.66
N HIS A 192 17.86 12.05 5.41
CA HIS A 192 17.28 10.84 4.83
C HIS A 192 17.91 10.51 3.47
N VAL A 193 18.28 9.26 3.31
CA VAL A 193 18.73 8.69 2.03
C VAL A 193 17.77 7.58 1.65
N VAL A 194 17.19 7.68 0.46
CA VAL A 194 16.24 6.70 -0.08
C VAL A 194 16.89 6.03 -1.29
N LEU A 195 17.14 4.73 -1.19
CA LEU A 195 17.73 3.94 -2.27
C LEU A 195 16.62 3.12 -2.96
N LEU A 196 16.55 3.20 -4.28
CA LEU A 196 15.68 2.38 -5.13
C LEU A 196 16.53 1.59 -6.14
N SER A 197 16.52 0.26 -6.07
CA SER A 197 17.28 -0.67 -6.94
C SER A 197 16.42 -1.89 -7.31
#